data_AF-A0A7X7NYV2-F1
#
_entry.id   AF-A0A7X7NYV2-F1
#
_cell.length_a   1.000
_cell.length_b   1.000
_cell.length_c   1.000
_cell.angle_alpha   90.00
_cell.angle_beta   90.00
_cell.angle_gamma   90.00
#
_symmetry.space_group_name_H-M   'P 1'
#
loop_
_entity.id
_entity.type
_entity.pdbx_description
1 polymer ?
#
loop_
_entity_poly.entity_id
_entity_poly.type
_entity_poly.pdbx_seq_one_letter_code
_entity_poly.pdbx_strand_id
1 'polypeptide(L)'
;MANSVPGYSCRSEQVKLAAAIAHNFEAKEFLVAEVGTGVGKTLAYLVPAVLWAVTEKERVVISTKTKALQQQIAEKDIPIIVQSLGKDFKFAEAKGRDNYLCWRKYINIISGRRKLDLTEQEFIQAILAWAEQTATGDRNELKIDGRLLRSWGIVAADRYTCWKEMCPYTEKCFRIKMLKRLESADIIITNHALMLSDLMLPFKILPEYRHLIIDEAHTFDKESFDKLSCRFHRDVFVEYLGQLYTRTPYEKGYLSMLSGK
;
A
#
# COMPACT_ATOMS: atom_id res chain seq x y z
N MET A 1 22.01 -10.48 -16.74
CA MET A 1 20.66 -11.06 -16.95
C MET A 1 20.76 -12.45 -17.59
N ALA A 2 21.00 -12.60 -18.90
CA ALA A 2 21.04 -13.92 -19.56
C ALA A 2 22.09 -14.89 -18.99
N ASN A 3 23.23 -14.36 -18.52
CA ASN A 3 24.29 -15.16 -17.89
C ASN A 3 24.10 -15.32 -16.36
N SER A 4 23.12 -14.65 -15.76
CA SER A 4 22.99 -14.49 -14.31
C SER A 4 21.72 -15.12 -13.73
N VAL A 5 20.69 -15.32 -14.55
CA VAL A 5 19.38 -15.82 -14.13
C VAL A 5 19.13 -17.20 -14.74
N PRO A 6 19.12 -18.28 -13.93
CA PRO A 6 18.85 -19.62 -14.43
C PRO A 6 17.48 -19.71 -15.12
N GLY A 7 17.45 -20.30 -16.32
CA GLY A 7 16.21 -20.46 -17.11
C GLY A 7 15.70 -19.19 -17.80
N TYR A 8 16.44 -18.07 -17.72
CA TYR A 8 16.09 -16.87 -18.49
C TYR A 8 16.40 -17.07 -19.99
N SER A 9 15.40 -16.83 -20.82
CA SER A 9 15.57 -16.68 -22.26
C SER A 9 15.36 -15.22 -22.67
N CYS A 10 16.35 -14.66 -23.38
CA CYS A 10 16.24 -13.32 -23.93
C CYS A 10 15.19 -13.30 -25.03
N ARG A 11 14.28 -12.32 -24.99
CA ARG A 11 13.23 -12.13 -26.01
C ARG A 11 13.41 -10.76 -26.64
N SER A 12 13.33 -10.68 -27.97
CA SER A 12 13.52 -9.42 -28.71
C SER A 12 12.50 -8.35 -28.32
N GLU A 13 11.25 -8.74 -28.07
CA GLU A 13 10.18 -7.84 -27.60
C GLU A 13 10.48 -7.21 -26.24
N GLN A 14 11.09 -7.99 -25.34
CA GLN A 14 11.50 -7.50 -24.02
C GLN A 14 12.57 -6.42 -24.14
N VAL A 15 13.55 -6.62 -25.02
CA VAL A 15 14.62 -5.65 -25.29
C VAL A 15 14.07 -4.39 -25.95
N LYS A 16 13.15 -4.54 -26.92
CA LYS A 16 12.47 -3.42 -27.56
C LYS A 16 11.71 -2.57 -26.55
N LEU A 17 10.93 -3.19 -25.65
CA LEU A 17 10.22 -2.47 -24.60
C LEU A 17 11.20 -1.74 -23.66
N ALA A 18 12.25 -2.42 -23.20
CA ALA A 18 13.24 -1.81 -22.31
C ALA A 18 13.94 -0.59 -22.95
N ALA A 19 14.31 -0.68 -24.23
CA ALA A 19 14.90 0.42 -24.97
C ALA A 19 13.91 1.59 -25.16
N ALA A 20 12.65 1.29 -25.47
CA ALA A 20 11.61 2.31 -25.60
C ALA A 20 11.37 3.07 -24.28
N ILE A 21 11.36 2.35 -23.14
CA ILE A 21 11.22 2.96 -21.81
C ILE A 21 12.43 3.85 -21.49
N ALA A 22 13.65 3.37 -21.75
CA ALA A 22 14.87 4.16 -21.51
C ALA A 22 14.87 5.46 -22.33
N HIS A 23 14.55 5.36 -23.62
CA HIS A 23 14.43 6.54 -24.48
C HIS A 23 13.34 7.51 -24.00
N ASN A 24 12.22 6.98 -23.52
CA ASN A 24 11.11 7.80 -23.04
C ASN A 24 11.44 8.57 -21.74
N PHE A 25 12.26 8.00 -20.85
CA PHE A 25 12.77 8.75 -19.69
C PHE A 25 13.63 9.95 -20.09
N GLU A 26 14.47 9.80 -21.11
CA GLU A 26 15.27 10.90 -21.67
C GLU A 26 14.39 11.95 -22.35
N ALA A 27 13.46 11.51 -23.20
CA ALA A 27 12.58 12.38 -23.98
C ALA A 27 11.49 13.07 -23.14
N LYS A 28 11.18 12.54 -21.95
CA LYS A 28 10.11 13.01 -21.05
C LYS A 28 8.72 13.01 -21.71
N GLU A 29 8.45 11.97 -22.50
CA GLU A 29 7.18 11.79 -23.22
C GLU A 29 6.31 10.71 -22.55
N PHE A 30 5.13 10.42 -23.10
CA PHE A 30 4.32 9.29 -22.67
C PHE A 30 4.52 8.08 -23.59
N LEU A 31 4.71 6.90 -23.00
CA LEU A 31 4.77 5.62 -23.71
C LEU A 31 3.58 4.74 -23.34
N VAL A 32 2.83 4.30 -24.35
CA VAL A 32 1.85 3.22 -24.23
C VAL A 32 2.37 2.02 -25.00
N ALA A 33 2.52 0.89 -24.32
CA ALA A 33 3.04 -0.33 -24.92
C ALA A 33 2.18 -1.54 -24.53
N GLU A 34 1.77 -2.30 -25.55
CA GLU A 34 1.14 -3.60 -25.39
C GLU A 34 2.21 -4.68 -25.55
N VAL A 35 2.27 -5.61 -24.59
CA VAL A 35 3.25 -6.69 -24.59
C VAL A 35 2.55 -7.98 -24.20
N GLY A 36 2.80 -9.04 -24.98
CA GLY A 36 2.24 -10.36 -24.72
C GLY A 36 2.61 -10.91 -23.34
N THR A 37 1.75 -11.76 -22.79
CA THR A 37 2.03 -12.47 -21.53
C THR A 37 3.26 -13.36 -21.69
N GLY A 38 4.10 -13.44 -20.66
CA GLY A 38 5.29 -14.31 -20.66
C GLY A 38 6.52 -13.73 -21.40
N VAL A 39 6.42 -12.52 -21.96
CA VAL A 39 7.56 -11.82 -22.60
C VAL A 39 8.60 -11.32 -21.58
N GLY A 40 8.22 -11.24 -20.30
CA GLY A 40 9.08 -10.71 -19.23
C GLY A 40 8.94 -9.20 -19.05
N LYS A 41 7.71 -8.69 -19.15
CA LYS A 41 7.34 -7.27 -19.00
C LYS A 41 7.93 -6.62 -17.75
N THR A 42 7.86 -7.31 -16.61
CA THR A 42 8.39 -6.83 -15.33
C THR A 42 9.86 -6.46 -15.41
N LEU A 43 10.69 -7.35 -15.95
CA LEU A 43 12.11 -7.08 -16.16
C LEU A 43 12.34 -5.99 -17.22
N ALA A 44 11.51 -5.94 -18.26
CA ALA A 44 11.63 -4.95 -19.33
C ALA A 44 11.46 -3.51 -18.82
N TYR A 45 10.59 -3.27 -17.82
CA TYR A 45 10.46 -1.95 -17.21
C TYR A 45 11.37 -1.73 -15.99
N LEU A 46 11.69 -2.78 -15.21
CA LEU A 46 12.53 -2.64 -14.02
C LEU A 46 13.97 -2.30 -14.36
N VAL A 47 14.54 -2.94 -15.40
CA VAL A 47 15.94 -2.69 -15.79
C VAL A 47 16.18 -1.21 -16.12
N PRO A 48 15.45 -0.58 -17.08
CA PRO A 48 15.67 0.84 -17.37
C PRO A 48 15.28 1.73 -16.18
N ALA A 49 14.26 1.38 -15.39
CA ALA A 49 13.89 2.14 -14.19
C ALA A 49 15.02 2.20 -13.15
N VAL A 50 15.64 1.05 -12.84
CA VAL A 50 16.75 0.99 -11.90
C VAL A 50 17.98 1.70 -12.45
N LEU A 51 18.31 1.50 -13.72
CA LEU A 51 19.44 2.19 -14.34
C LEU A 51 19.25 3.70 -14.29
N TRP A 52 18.08 4.20 -14.67
CA TRP A 52 17.74 5.62 -14.60
C TRP A 52 17.85 6.17 -13.18
N ALA A 53 17.25 5.48 -12.22
CA ALA A 53 17.25 5.93 -10.84
C ALA A 53 18.67 6.01 -10.24
N VAL A 54 19.56 5.10 -10.65
CA VAL A 54 20.95 5.09 -10.20
C VAL A 54 21.82 6.12 -10.93
N THR A 55 21.66 6.30 -12.25
CA THR A 55 22.51 7.22 -13.02
C THR A 55 22.09 8.68 -12.84
N GLU A 56 20.80 8.96 -12.96
CA GLU A 56 20.26 10.32 -12.93
C GLU A 56 19.90 10.77 -11.50
N LYS A 57 19.90 9.85 -10.54
CA LYS A 57 19.43 10.09 -9.15
C LYS A 57 17.99 10.60 -9.12
N GLU A 58 17.19 10.18 -10.10
CA GLU A 58 15.77 10.52 -10.19
C GLU A 58 14.91 9.32 -9.82
N ARG A 59 14.02 9.52 -8.85
CA ARG A 59 13.10 8.49 -8.38
C ARG A 59 12.14 8.02 -9.47
N VAL A 60 11.92 6.70 -9.53
CA VAL A 60 10.91 6.06 -10.38
C VAL A 60 9.83 5.39 -9.52
N VAL A 61 8.56 5.70 -9.80
CA VAL A 61 7.40 5.03 -9.19
C VAL A 61 6.86 3.97 -10.14
N ILE A 62 6.60 2.79 -9.61
CA ILE A 62 5.99 1.68 -10.35
C ILE A 62 4.67 1.34 -9.68
N SER A 63 3.59 1.49 -10.41
CA SER A 63 2.25 1.15 -9.97
C SER A 63 1.77 -0.11 -10.66
N THR A 64 1.27 -1.08 -9.91
CA THR A 64 0.65 -2.31 -10.44
C THR A 64 -0.79 -2.47 -9.96
N LYS A 65 -1.52 -3.43 -10.52
CA LYS A 65 -2.94 -3.65 -10.22
C LYS A 65 -3.22 -4.10 -8.79
N THR A 66 -2.47 -5.09 -8.30
CA THR A 66 -2.79 -5.74 -7.02
C THR A 66 -1.62 -5.72 -6.06
N LYS A 67 -1.93 -5.77 -4.76
CA LYS A 67 -0.93 -5.93 -3.69
C LYS A 67 -0.10 -7.22 -3.85
N ALA A 68 -0.68 -8.27 -4.45
CA ALA A 68 0.02 -9.52 -4.71
C ALA A 68 1.08 -9.36 -5.81
N LEU A 69 0.74 -8.66 -6.91
CA LEU A 69 1.72 -8.32 -7.96
C LEU A 69 2.80 -7.38 -7.42
N GLN A 70 2.42 -6.40 -6.59
CA GLN A 70 3.36 -5.51 -5.92
C GLN A 70 4.38 -6.30 -5.08
N GLN A 71 3.90 -7.28 -4.30
CA GLN A 71 4.75 -8.15 -3.49
C GLN A 71 5.63 -9.06 -4.35
N GLN A 72 5.13 -9.57 -5.47
CA GLN A 72 5.93 -10.34 -6.42
C GLN A 72 7.10 -9.51 -6.96
N ILE A 73 6.86 -8.26 -7.35
CA ILE A 73 7.91 -7.35 -7.82
C ILE A 73 8.96 -7.15 -6.72
N ALA A 74 8.53 -6.89 -5.48
CA ALA A 74 9.41 -6.61 -4.36
C ALA A 74 10.24 -7.83 -3.90
N GLU A 75 9.61 -9.00 -3.78
CA GLU A 75 10.23 -10.19 -3.18
C GLU A 75 10.95 -11.09 -4.19
N LYS A 76 10.60 -11.01 -5.49
CA LYS A 76 11.19 -11.86 -6.52
C LYS A 76 11.93 -11.06 -7.58
N ASP A 77 11.25 -10.10 -8.22
CA ASP A 77 11.81 -9.44 -9.40
C ASP A 77 12.94 -8.47 -9.04
N ILE A 78 12.81 -7.68 -7.97
CA ILE A 78 13.88 -6.78 -7.51
C ILE A 78 15.16 -7.54 -7.10
N PRO A 79 15.12 -8.60 -6.29
CA PRO A 79 16.32 -9.38 -5.97
C PRO A 79 17.04 -9.91 -7.21
N ILE A 80 16.29 -10.34 -8.23
CA ILE A 80 16.85 -10.76 -9.53
C ILE A 80 17.58 -9.60 -10.22
N ILE A 81 17.02 -8.39 -10.20
CA ILE A 81 17.63 -7.19 -10.78
C ILE A 81 18.90 -6.81 -10.03
N VAL A 82 18.88 -6.79 -8.69
CA VAL A 82 20.06 -6.49 -7.86
C VAL A 82 21.20 -7.46 -8.19
N GLN A 83 20.92 -8.76 -8.21
CA GLN A 83 21.91 -9.79 -8.55
C GLN A 83 22.42 -9.66 -9.99
N SER A 84 21.55 -9.28 -10.92
CA SER A 84 21.88 -9.24 -12.36
C SER A 84 22.61 -7.98 -12.81
N LEU A 85 22.32 -6.84 -12.19
CA LEU A 85 22.92 -5.55 -12.55
C LEU A 85 24.14 -5.22 -11.69
N GLY A 86 24.27 -5.80 -10.50
CA GLY A 86 25.36 -5.48 -9.56
C GLY A 86 25.35 -4.01 -9.15
N LYS A 87 24.16 -3.40 -9.09
CA LYS A 87 23.95 -2.00 -8.70
C LYS A 87 23.23 -1.96 -7.37
N ASP A 88 23.74 -1.14 -6.47
CA ASP A 88 23.06 -0.81 -5.22
C ASP A 88 22.03 0.29 -5.49
N PHE A 89 20.78 0.01 -5.14
CA PHE A 89 19.68 0.97 -5.14
C PHE A 89 18.73 0.67 -3.99
N LYS A 90 18.06 1.70 -3.50
CA LYS A 90 17.05 1.59 -2.45
C LYS A 90 15.68 1.46 -3.07
N PHE A 91 14.93 0.46 -2.65
CA PHE A 91 13.52 0.34 -3.01
C PHE A 91 12.62 0.32 -1.77
N ALA A 92 11.37 0.72 -1.94
CA ALA A 92 10.36 0.66 -0.89
C ALA A 92 8.97 0.38 -1.46
N GLU A 93 8.18 -0.37 -0.69
CA GLU A 93 6.77 -0.62 -1.00
C GLU A 93 5.88 0.41 -0.30
N ALA A 94 5.05 1.10 -1.08
CA ALA A 94 4.01 1.97 -0.56
C ALA A 94 2.68 1.19 -0.47
N LYS A 95 2.14 1.05 0.74
CA LYS A 95 0.83 0.41 1.01
C LYS A 95 -0.06 1.28 1.89
N GLY A 96 -1.36 1.00 1.84
CA GLY A 96 -2.36 1.62 2.71
C GLY A 96 -2.07 1.36 4.19
N ARG A 97 -2.51 2.27 5.05
CA ARG A 97 -2.25 2.21 6.51
C ARG A 97 -2.80 0.96 7.18
N ASP A 98 -3.91 0.47 6.65
CA ASP A 98 -4.63 -0.71 7.10
C ASP A 98 -3.85 -2.01 6.90
N ASN A 99 -2.70 -1.97 6.23
CA ASN A 99 -1.81 -3.12 6.07
C ASN A 99 -0.84 -3.26 7.24
N TYR A 100 -0.68 -2.23 8.08
CA TYR A 100 0.33 -2.21 9.13
C TYR A 100 -0.26 -2.43 10.53
N LEU A 101 0.46 -3.19 11.35
CA LEU A 101 0.19 -3.35 12.78
C LEU A 101 0.26 -1.99 13.49
N CYS A 102 -0.76 -1.65 14.26
CA CYS A 102 -0.76 -0.49 15.13
C CYS A 102 -0.40 -0.90 16.55
N TRP A 103 0.83 -0.59 16.99
CA TRP A 103 1.31 -0.87 18.34
C TRP A 103 0.36 -0.36 19.43
N ARG A 104 -0.24 0.82 19.28
CA ARG A 104 -1.21 1.34 20.26
C ARG A 104 -2.43 0.43 20.42
N LYS A 105 -3.00 -0.05 19.30
CA LYS A 105 -4.15 -0.97 19.34
C LYS A 105 -3.74 -2.33 19.90
N TYR A 106 -2.62 -2.86 19.42
CA TYR A 106 -2.05 -4.13 19.88
C TYR A 106 -1.80 -4.12 21.40
N ILE A 107 -1.11 -3.09 21.92
CA ILE A 107 -0.84 -2.97 23.36
C ILE A 107 -2.14 -2.83 24.17
N ASN A 108 -3.12 -2.06 23.69
CA ASN A 108 -4.41 -1.97 24.37
C ASN A 108 -5.12 -3.32 24.48
N ILE A 109 -5.00 -4.18 23.47
CA ILE A 109 -5.59 -5.51 23.46
C ILE A 109 -4.86 -6.44 24.44
N ILE A 110 -3.53 -6.55 24.36
CA ILE A 110 -2.78 -7.43 25.27
C ILE A 110 -2.86 -6.97 26.74
N SER A 111 -3.11 -5.68 26.98
CA SER A 111 -3.32 -5.13 28.33
C SER A 111 -4.74 -5.35 28.87
N GLY A 112 -5.58 -6.11 28.17
CA GLY A 112 -6.94 -6.43 28.62
C GLY A 112 -7.95 -5.27 28.56
N ARG A 113 -7.63 -4.17 27.86
CA ARG A 113 -8.52 -2.98 27.77
C ARG A 113 -9.67 -3.14 26.77
N ARG A 114 -9.73 -4.27 26.07
CA ARG A 114 -10.77 -4.62 25.10
C ARG A 114 -11.20 -6.07 25.30
N LYS A 115 -12.51 -6.32 25.38
CA LYS A 115 -13.06 -7.67 25.35
C LYS A 115 -12.92 -8.24 23.93
N LEU A 116 -12.42 -9.48 23.84
CA LEU A 116 -12.23 -10.20 22.59
C LEU A 116 -13.22 -11.36 22.50
N ASP A 117 -13.76 -11.61 21.30
CA ASP A 117 -14.45 -12.88 21.02
C ASP A 117 -13.45 -14.04 20.83
N LEU A 118 -13.95 -15.28 20.68
CA LEU A 118 -13.11 -16.46 20.55
C LEU A 118 -12.18 -16.41 19.32
N THR A 119 -12.67 -15.93 18.17
CA THR A 119 -11.87 -15.88 16.93
C THR A 119 -10.80 -14.78 17.03
N GLU A 120 -11.12 -13.65 17.67
CA GLU A 120 -10.16 -12.60 17.96
C GLU A 120 -9.09 -13.05 18.97
N GLN A 121 -9.44 -13.86 19.97
CA GLN A 121 -8.48 -14.44 20.91
C GLN A 121 -7.49 -15.36 20.20
N GLU A 122 -7.99 -16.28 19.37
CA GLU A 122 -7.16 -17.17 18.53
C GLU A 122 -6.24 -16.36 17.60
N PHE A 123 -6.78 -15.32 16.96
CA PHE A 123 -5.98 -14.44 16.11
C PHE A 123 -4.86 -13.73 16.89
N ILE A 124 -5.17 -13.16 18.05
CA ILE A 124 -4.16 -12.48 18.88
C ILE A 124 -3.06 -13.45 19.29
N GLN A 125 -3.42 -14.65 19.75
CA GLN A 125 -2.45 -15.69 20.09
C GLN A 125 -1.54 -16.04 18.91
N ALA A 126 -2.10 -16.15 17.70
CA ALA A 126 -1.35 -16.46 16.48
C ALA A 126 -0.34 -15.37 16.08
N ILE A 127 -0.59 -14.10 16.45
CA ILE A 127 0.28 -12.97 16.07
C ILE A 127 1.21 -12.49 17.18
N LEU A 128 1.17 -13.05 18.40
CA LEU A 128 1.98 -12.59 19.54
C LEU A 128 3.49 -12.60 19.21
N ALA A 129 4.02 -13.74 18.77
CA ALA A 129 5.43 -13.86 18.41
C ALA A 129 5.78 -13.03 17.17
N TRP A 130 4.87 -13.02 16.19
CA TRP A 130 5.07 -12.25 14.95
C TRP A 130 5.18 -10.75 15.20
N ALA A 131 4.35 -10.18 16.09
CA ALA A 131 4.34 -8.74 16.36
C ALA A 131 5.69 -8.22 16.88
N GLU A 132 6.44 -9.04 17.61
CA GLU A 132 7.78 -8.69 18.13
C GLU A 132 8.90 -8.91 17.12
N GLN A 133 8.70 -9.79 16.12
CA GLN A 133 9.74 -10.22 15.18
C GLN A 133 9.59 -9.65 13.77
N THR A 134 8.41 -9.13 13.43
CA THR A 134 8.09 -8.62 12.09
C THR A 134 9.00 -7.46 11.68
N ALA A 135 9.50 -7.52 10.45
CA ALA A 135 10.42 -6.52 9.92
C ALA A 135 9.71 -5.23 9.52
N THR A 136 8.50 -5.35 8.96
CA THR A 136 7.74 -4.21 8.44
C THR A 136 6.37 -4.04 9.10
N GLY A 137 5.92 -4.99 9.90
CA GLY A 137 4.59 -5.00 10.51
C GLY A 137 3.46 -5.10 9.49
N ASP A 138 3.77 -5.46 8.24
CA ASP A 138 2.81 -5.68 7.18
C ASP A 138 2.11 -7.02 7.38
N ARG A 139 0.78 -7.02 7.34
CA ARG A 139 -0.04 -8.23 7.43
C ARG A 139 0.33 -9.30 6.39
N ASN A 140 0.94 -8.94 5.27
CA ASN A 140 1.37 -9.90 4.26
C ASN A 140 2.57 -10.76 4.70
N GLU A 141 3.29 -10.37 5.75
CA GLU A 141 4.32 -11.22 6.38
C GLU A 141 3.69 -12.37 7.20
N LEU A 142 2.40 -12.27 7.55
CA LEU A 142 1.70 -13.30 8.33
C LEU A 142 1.38 -14.51 7.46
N LYS A 143 1.82 -15.69 7.92
CA LYS A 143 1.46 -16.99 7.35
C LYS A 143 0.50 -17.72 8.29
N ILE A 144 -0.72 -17.20 8.39
CA ILE A 144 -1.79 -17.76 9.24
C ILE A 144 -3.06 -18.03 8.42
N ASP A 145 -4.02 -18.74 9.01
CA ASP A 145 -5.30 -19.04 8.37
C ASP A 145 -6.05 -17.75 7.95
N GLY A 146 -6.59 -17.74 6.74
CA GLY A 146 -7.40 -16.63 6.21
C GLY A 146 -8.63 -16.31 7.06
N ARG A 147 -9.19 -17.29 7.77
CA ARG A 147 -10.25 -17.10 8.78
C ARG A 147 -9.79 -16.17 9.89
N LEU A 148 -8.58 -16.37 10.43
CA LEU A 148 -8.03 -15.55 11.50
C LEU A 148 -7.64 -14.16 10.99
N LEU A 149 -7.14 -14.06 9.76
CA LEU A 149 -6.82 -12.76 9.13
C LEU A 149 -8.02 -11.81 9.02
N ARG A 150 -9.25 -12.31 9.06
CA ARG A 150 -10.45 -11.45 9.12
C ARG A 150 -10.47 -10.55 10.36
N SER A 151 -9.84 -10.98 11.46
CA SER A 151 -9.72 -10.21 12.70
C SER A 151 -8.63 -9.14 12.64
N TRP A 152 -7.84 -9.04 11.56
CA TRP A 152 -6.76 -8.07 11.41
C TRP A 152 -7.15 -6.62 11.73
N GLY A 153 -8.39 -6.22 11.42
CA GLY A 153 -8.91 -4.87 11.66
C GLY A 153 -8.79 -4.39 13.12
N ILE A 154 -8.79 -5.30 14.10
CA ILE A 154 -8.69 -4.96 15.52
C ILE A 154 -7.29 -4.44 15.91
N VAL A 155 -6.26 -4.83 15.16
CA VAL A 155 -4.86 -4.39 15.37
C VAL A 155 -4.34 -3.47 14.28
N ALA A 156 -4.99 -3.44 13.10
CA ALA A 156 -4.59 -2.62 11.97
C ALA A 156 -4.63 -1.12 12.25
N ALA A 157 -3.67 -0.35 11.73
CA ALA A 157 -3.75 1.11 11.76
C ALA A 157 -4.92 1.62 10.90
N ASP A 158 -5.62 2.65 11.36
CA ASP A 158 -6.73 3.26 10.63
C ASP A 158 -6.65 4.80 10.66
N ARG A 159 -7.56 5.48 9.95
CA ARG A 159 -7.53 6.94 9.82
C ARG A 159 -8.23 7.68 10.95
N TYR A 160 -9.18 7.03 11.61
CA TYR A 160 -10.06 7.64 12.61
C TYR A 160 -9.43 7.61 14.00
N THR A 161 -8.66 6.56 14.30
CA THR A 161 -8.05 6.38 15.62
C THR A 161 -6.57 6.74 15.67
N CYS A 162 -5.89 6.93 14.54
CA CYS A 162 -4.45 7.20 14.53
C CYS A 162 -4.12 8.59 15.11
N TRP A 163 -3.25 8.61 16.12
CA TRP A 163 -2.84 9.83 16.82
C TRP A 163 -1.66 10.57 16.17
N LYS A 164 -1.17 10.07 15.02
CA LYS A 164 -0.04 10.65 14.29
C LYS A 164 1.15 10.94 15.23
N GLU A 165 1.62 12.18 15.27
CA GLU A 165 2.76 12.65 16.08
C GLU A 165 2.53 12.50 17.59
N MET A 166 1.28 12.59 18.06
CA MET A 166 0.92 12.42 19.47
C MET A 166 0.92 10.95 19.93
N CYS A 167 1.23 10.01 19.04
CA CYS A 167 1.25 8.60 19.37
C CYS A 167 2.48 8.27 20.24
N PRO A 168 2.31 7.63 21.43
CA PRO A 168 3.46 7.24 22.26
C PRO A 168 4.32 6.14 21.63
N TYR A 169 3.84 5.50 20.55
CA TYR A 169 4.55 4.43 19.84
C TYR A 169 5.16 4.89 18.51
N THR A 170 5.37 6.20 18.31
CA THR A 170 5.92 6.77 17.06
C THR A 170 7.22 6.07 16.62
N GLU A 171 8.14 5.79 17.54
CA GLU A 171 9.40 5.10 17.24
C GLU A 171 9.23 3.65 16.75
N LYS A 172 8.21 2.95 17.25
CA LYS A 172 7.88 1.58 16.83
C LYS A 172 6.92 1.54 15.65
N CYS A 173 6.37 2.67 15.21
CA CYS A 173 5.29 2.74 14.24
C CYS A 173 5.74 2.32 12.83
N PHE A 174 5.25 1.17 12.38
CA PHE A 174 5.55 0.61 11.05
C PHE A 174 5.15 1.51 9.89
N ARG A 175 4.01 2.21 9.99
CA ARG A 175 3.60 3.20 8.98
C ARG A 175 4.63 4.33 8.86
N ILE A 176 5.12 4.86 9.98
CA ILE A 176 6.10 5.97 9.97
C ILE A 176 7.43 5.47 9.42
N LYS A 177 7.86 4.26 9.81
CA LYS A 177 9.04 3.60 9.25
C LYS A 177 8.93 3.43 7.73
N MET A 178 7.76 3.01 7.23
CA MET A 178 7.51 2.90 5.79
C MET A 178 7.61 4.27 5.09
N LEU A 179 6.96 5.32 5.64
CA LEU A 179 7.06 6.67 5.06
C LEU A 179 8.51 7.16 4.99
N LYS A 180 9.29 6.96 6.05
CA LYS A 180 10.74 7.27 6.06
C LYS A 180 11.53 6.49 4.99
N ARG A 181 11.17 5.22 4.74
CA ARG A 181 11.80 4.41 3.68
C ARG A 181 11.46 4.96 2.30
N LEU A 182 10.22 5.36 2.04
CA LEU A 182 9.80 5.95 0.77
C LEU A 182 10.61 7.21 0.44
N GLU A 183 10.80 8.11 1.41
CA GLU A 183 11.57 9.36 1.22
C GLU A 183 13.01 9.13 0.70
N SER A 184 13.62 8.01 1.09
CA SER A 184 14.98 7.66 0.69
C SER A 184 15.06 6.65 -0.45
N ALA A 185 13.93 6.21 -1.00
CA ALA A 185 13.88 5.18 -2.02
C ALA A 185 14.10 5.76 -3.43
N ASP A 186 14.92 5.06 -4.22
CA ASP A 186 15.16 5.32 -5.63
C ASP A 186 14.02 4.73 -6.48
N ILE A 187 13.53 3.54 -6.07
CA ILE A 187 12.38 2.86 -6.68
C ILE A 187 11.25 2.71 -5.66
N ILE A 188 10.06 3.19 -5.99
CA ILE A 188 8.87 2.97 -5.16
C ILE A 188 7.90 2.05 -5.90
N ILE A 189 7.52 0.95 -5.26
CA ILE A 189 6.49 0.05 -5.79
C ILE A 189 5.19 0.30 -5.04
N THR A 190 4.10 0.52 -5.77
CA THR A 190 2.77 0.71 -5.21
C THR A 190 1.70 0.01 -6.04
N ASN A 191 0.47 0.06 -5.58
CA ASN A 191 -0.68 -0.32 -6.37
C ASN A 191 -1.44 0.91 -6.86
N HIS A 192 -2.16 0.78 -7.97
CA HIS A 192 -2.92 1.88 -8.57
C HIS A 192 -3.90 2.49 -7.56
N ALA A 193 -4.58 1.67 -6.76
CA ALA A 193 -5.51 2.14 -5.74
C ALA A 193 -4.86 3.13 -4.75
N LEU A 194 -3.65 2.87 -4.25
CA LEU A 194 -2.94 3.80 -3.36
C LEU A 194 -2.45 5.03 -4.13
N MET A 195 -1.84 4.83 -5.30
CA MET A 195 -1.32 5.92 -6.13
C MET A 195 -2.43 6.93 -6.48
N LEU A 196 -3.58 6.44 -6.94
CA LEU A 196 -4.75 7.26 -7.26
C LEU A 196 -5.34 7.93 -6.01
N SER A 197 -5.41 7.22 -4.89
CA SER A 197 -5.87 7.81 -3.63
C SER A 197 -4.95 8.94 -3.18
N ASP A 198 -3.64 8.81 -3.42
CA ASP A 198 -2.64 9.81 -3.07
C ASP A 198 -2.82 11.13 -3.82
N LEU A 199 -3.31 11.07 -5.07
CA LEU A 199 -3.65 12.26 -5.85
C LEU A 199 -4.69 13.13 -5.16
N MET A 200 -5.64 12.52 -4.45
CA MET A 200 -6.76 13.19 -3.79
C MET A 200 -6.47 13.67 -2.37
N LEU A 201 -5.33 13.27 -1.79
CA LEU A 201 -4.98 13.66 -0.43
C LEU A 201 -4.32 15.05 -0.38
N PRO A 202 -4.64 15.87 0.63
CA PRO A 202 -3.94 17.14 0.85
C PRO A 202 -2.47 16.94 1.26
N PHE A 203 -2.15 15.78 1.83
CA PHE A 203 -0.79 15.38 2.19
C PHE A 203 -0.43 14.10 1.44
N LYS A 204 0.61 14.17 0.62
CA LYS A 204 1.09 13.04 -0.18
C LYS A 204 1.77 11.99 0.70
N ILE A 205 1.51 10.74 0.36
CA ILE A 205 2.15 9.52 0.88
C ILE A 205 3.36 9.20 0.03
N LEU A 206 3.23 9.36 -1.29
CA LEU A 206 4.34 9.19 -2.22
C LEU A 206 5.18 10.47 -2.22
N PRO A 207 6.50 10.39 -2.01
CA PRO A 207 7.41 11.50 -2.22
C PRO A 207 7.35 12.01 -3.66
N GLU A 208 7.91 13.18 -3.95
CA GLU A 208 7.98 13.69 -5.31
C GLU A 208 8.71 12.71 -6.26
N TYR A 209 8.14 12.55 -7.46
CA TYR A 209 8.67 11.70 -8.53
C TYR A 209 8.38 12.34 -9.89
N ARG A 210 9.22 12.04 -10.89
CA ARG A 210 9.05 12.50 -12.26
C ARG A 210 8.66 11.39 -13.22
N HIS A 211 9.03 10.16 -12.89
CA HIS A 211 8.84 8.99 -13.75
C HIS A 211 7.87 8.02 -13.09
N LEU A 212 6.84 7.63 -13.85
CA LEU A 212 5.80 6.70 -13.41
C LEU A 212 5.62 5.60 -14.45
N ILE A 213 5.74 4.36 -14.01
CA ILE A 213 5.38 3.17 -14.80
C ILE A 213 4.05 2.63 -14.27
N ILE A 214 3.07 2.47 -15.15
CA ILE A 214 1.79 1.84 -14.85
C ILE A 214 1.78 0.45 -15.49
N ASP A 215 2.00 -0.58 -14.66
CA ASP A 215 1.85 -1.97 -15.06
C ASP A 215 0.38 -2.39 -15.04
N GLU A 216 -0.01 -3.38 -15.84
CA GLU A 216 -1.41 -3.83 -15.96
C GLU A 216 -2.44 -2.70 -16.20
N ALA A 217 -2.02 -1.69 -16.98
CA ALA A 217 -2.79 -0.48 -17.29
C ALA A 217 -4.18 -0.75 -17.90
N HIS A 218 -4.43 -1.95 -18.43
CA HIS A 218 -5.74 -2.37 -18.93
C HIS A 218 -6.87 -2.34 -17.88
N THR A 219 -6.53 -2.24 -16.59
CA THR A 219 -7.52 -2.07 -15.50
C THR A 219 -7.50 -0.70 -14.85
N PHE A 220 -6.60 0.16 -15.30
CA PHE A 220 -6.33 1.44 -14.67
C PHE A 220 -7.49 2.42 -14.82
N ASP A 221 -8.22 2.35 -15.93
CA ASP A 221 -9.43 3.14 -16.21
C ASP A 221 -10.52 2.91 -15.15
N LYS A 222 -10.85 1.65 -14.89
CA LYS A 222 -11.87 1.25 -13.92
C LYS A 222 -11.44 1.60 -12.51
N GLU A 223 -10.18 1.36 -12.15
CA GLU A 223 -9.67 1.70 -10.83
C GLU A 223 -9.61 3.22 -10.61
N SER A 224 -9.28 3.99 -11.64
CA SER A 224 -9.34 5.45 -11.62
C SER A 224 -10.76 5.94 -11.37
N PHE A 225 -11.74 5.40 -12.10
CA PHE A 225 -13.15 5.73 -11.89
C PHE A 225 -13.60 5.41 -10.46
N ASP A 226 -13.28 4.22 -9.95
CA ASP A 226 -13.68 3.81 -8.60
C ASP A 226 -13.04 4.65 -7.49
N LYS A 227 -11.82 5.16 -7.68
CA LYS A 227 -11.09 5.94 -6.66
C LYS A 227 -11.30 7.44 -6.74
N LEU A 228 -11.55 7.97 -7.93
CA LEU A 228 -11.71 9.41 -8.16
C LEU A 228 -13.19 9.81 -8.19
N SER A 229 -14.13 8.86 -8.24
CA SER A 229 -15.56 9.16 -8.14
C SER A 229 -16.01 9.45 -6.71
N CYS A 230 -16.93 10.40 -6.57
CA CYS A 230 -17.72 10.59 -5.36
C CYS A 230 -19.03 9.81 -5.51
N ARG A 231 -19.35 8.93 -4.55
CA ARG A 231 -20.64 8.22 -4.52
C ARG A 231 -21.52 8.79 -3.43
N PHE A 232 -22.77 9.07 -3.78
CA PHE A 232 -23.77 9.60 -2.87
C PHE A 232 -24.99 8.68 -2.89
N HIS A 233 -25.25 8.01 -1.77
CA HIS A 233 -26.44 7.19 -1.60
C HIS A 233 -27.50 8.00 -0.85
N ARG A 234 -28.71 8.09 -1.42
CA ARG A 234 -29.83 8.81 -0.81
C ARG A 234 -30.09 8.37 0.62
N ASP A 235 -30.03 7.06 0.89
CA ASP A 235 -30.34 6.52 2.22
C ASP A 235 -29.35 7.00 3.27
N VAL A 236 -28.05 6.98 2.95
CA VAL A 236 -26.99 7.52 3.81
C VAL A 236 -27.17 9.02 4.04
N PHE A 237 -27.58 9.78 3.02
CA PHE A 237 -27.83 11.21 3.15
C PHE A 237 -29.06 11.52 4.01
N VAL A 238 -30.15 10.79 3.83
CA VAL A 238 -31.36 10.92 4.65
C VAL A 238 -31.06 10.58 6.11
N GLU A 239 -30.24 9.55 6.36
CA GLU A 239 -29.76 9.21 7.70
C GLU A 239 -28.97 10.36 8.34
N TYR A 240 -28.01 10.95 7.63
CA TYR A 240 -27.24 12.11 8.12
C TYR A 240 -28.12 13.35 8.34
N LEU A 241 -29.08 13.63 7.43
CA LEU A 241 -30.03 14.73 7.62
C LEU A 241 -30.91 14.51 8.85
N GLY A 242 -31.34 13.29 9.12
CA GLY A 242 -32.10 12.94 10.33
C GLY A 242 -31.31 13.13 11.62
N GLN A 243 -29.98 12.98 11.59
CA GLN A 243 -29.10 13.28 12.74
C GLN A 243 -28.94 14.79 12.97
N LEU A 244 -28.93 15.60 11.91
CA LEU A 244 -28.77 17.06 11.98
C LEU A 244 -30.08 17.80 12.26
N TYR A 245 -31.21 17.21 11.87
CA TYR A 245 -32.54 17.79 12.03
C TYR A 245 -33.50 16.79 12.65
N THR A 246 -33.73 16.96 13.95
CA THR A 246 -34.85 16.33 14.66
C THR A 246 -35.91 17.38 14.92
N ARG A 247 -37.11 17.17 14.36
CA ARG A 247 -38.26 18.08 14.49
C ARG A 247 -38.90 18.00 15.89
N THR A 248 -38.53 16.98 16.66
CA THR A 248 -39.00 16.69 18.01
C THR A 248 -37.83 16.83 18.98
N PRO A 249 -37.97 17.48 20.14
CA PRO A 249 -36.95 17.49 21.18
C PRO A 249 -36.58 16.04 21.54
N TYR A 250 -35.29 15.74 21.70
CA TYR A 250 -34.83 14.43 22.16
C TYR A 250 -35.34 14.17 23.59
N GLU A 251 -36.46 13.48 23.75
CA GLU A 251 -36.83 12.78 24.99
C GLU A 251 -36.24 11.35 25.01
N LYS A 252 -34.98 11.21 24.60
CA LYS A 252 -34.28 9.91 24.65
C LYS A 252 -32.87 10.10 25.18
N GLY A 253 -32.51 9.21 26.10
CA GLY A 253 -31.22 9.19 26.79
C GLY A 253 -31.40 9.28 28.29
N TYR A 254 -30.40 8.79 29.04
CA TYR A 254 -30.44 8.72 30.51
C TYR A 254 -30.75 10.07 31.19
N LEU A 255 -30.34 11.18 30.58
CA LEU A 255 -30.59 12.54 31.08
C LEU A 255 -32.08 12.93 31.07
N SER A 256 -32.86 12.50 30.07
CA SER A 256 -34.31 12.75 30.03
C SER A 256 -35.09 11.99 31.11
N MET A 257 -34.49 10.94 31.71
CA MET A 257 -35.06 10.25 32.88
C MET A 257 -34.75 10.95 34.20
N LEU A 258 -33.83 11.92 34.21
CA LEU A 258 -33.45 12.69 35.41
C LEU A 258 -34.25 13.99 35.55
N SER A 259 -34.89 14.48 34.49
CA SER A 259 -35.72 15.68 34.49
C SER A 259 -37.15 15.47 35.01
N GLY A 260 -37.47 14.27 35.52
CA GLY A 260 -38.81 13.89 36.01
C GLY A 260 -38.89 13.59 37.50
N LYS A 261 -37.97 14.10 38.34
CA LYS A 261 -38.02 13.98 39.81
C LYS A 261 -37.77 15.32 40.48
#